data_AF-X7YQF1-F1
#
_entry.id   AF-X7YQF1-F1
#
_cell.length_a   1.000
_cell.length_b   1.000
_cell.length_c   1.000
_cell.angle_alpha   90.00
_cell.angle_beta   90.00
_cell.angle_gamma   90.00
#
_symmetry.space_group_name_H-M   'P 1'
#
loop_
_entity.id
_entity.type
_entity.pdbx_description
1 polymer ?
#
loop_
_entity_poly.entity_id
_entity_poly.type
_entity_poly.pdbx_seq_one_letter_code
_entity_poly.pdbx_strand_id
1 'polypeptide(L)' 'MTWGTETFIVPHMQSTDGMIRQVDKSLLELGRYKRGDLVVIVAGAPPGTVGSTNLIHVHRIGEDDV' A
#
# COMPACT_ATOMS: atom_id res chain seq x y z
N MET A 1 0.70 20.63 -7.99
CA MET A 1 -0.52 19.89 -8.37
C MET A 1 -0.11 18.64 -9.13
N THR A 2 -0.73 17.49 -8.86
CA THR A 2 -0.41 16.20 -9.50
C THR A 2 -1.68 15.62 -10.13
N TRP A 3 -1.58 15.08 -11.34
CA TRP A 3 -2.72 14.58 -12.11
C TRP A 3 -3.18 13.20 -11.62
N GLY A 4 -4.51 13.01 -11.48
CA GLY A 4 -5.13 11.70 -11.22
C GLY A 4 -4.73 11.03 -9.89
N THR A 5 -4.21 11.78 -8.91
CA THR A 5 -3.70 11.22 -7.65
C THR A 5 -4.67 11.49 -6.50
N GLU A 6 -5.11 10.44 -5.82
CA GLU A 6 -5.76 10.51 -4.51
C GLU A 6 -4.72 10.11 -3.44
N THR A 7 -4.63 10.84 -2.34
CA THR A 7 -3.60 10.62 -1.30
C THR A 7 -4.24 10.24 0.02
N PHE A 8 -3.64 9.25 0.69
CA PHE A 8 -4.04 8.79 2.01
C PHE A 8 -2.89 9.01 2.99
N ILE A 9 -3.15 9.75 4.07
CA ILE A 9 -2.19 9.92 5.15
C ILE A 9 -2.29 8.69 6.05
N VAL A 10 -1.16 8.03 6.26
CA VAL A 10 -1.05 6.81 7.06
C VAL A 10 0.08 6.93 8.10
N PRO A 11 0.06 6.14 9.17
CA PRO A 11 1.18 6.08 10.12
C PRO A 11 2.49 5.65 9.45
N HIS A 12 3.61 6.04 10.04
CA HIS A 12 4.92 5.56 9.59
C HIS A 12 5.07 4.06 9.85
N MET A 13 5.47 3.30 8.82
CA MET A 13 5.67 1.86 8.92
C MET A 13 7.16 1.51 9.03
N GLN A 14 7.47 0.48 9.80
CA GLN A 14 8.85 0.01 10.01
C GLN A 14 9.26 -1.17 9.12
N SER A 15 8.30 -1.77 8.42
CA SER A 15 8.53 -2.88 7.50
C SER A 15 7.62 -2.80 6.28
N THR A 16 8.02 -3.48 5.20
CA THR A 16 7.22 -3.60 3.97
C THR A 16 5.90 -4.32 4.22
N ASP A 17 5.91 -5.42 4.98
CA ASP A 17 4.69 -6.16 5.33
C ASP A 17 3.70 -5.28 6.08
N GLY A 18 4.22 -4.40 6.94
CA GLY A 18 3.43 -3.38 7.62
C GLY A 18 2.78 -2.41 6.63
N MET A 19 3.50 -1.98 5.60
CA MET A 19 2.93 -1.13 4.53
C MET A 19 1.80 -1.83 3.79
N ILE A 20 1.94 -3.12 3.45
CA ILE A 20 0.90 -3.89 2.74
C ILE A 20 -0.36 -3.99 3.61
N ARG A 21 -0.23 -4.35 4.90
CA ARG A 21 -1.37 -4.39 5.82
C ARG A 21 -2.05 -3.02 6.01
N GLN A 22 -1.27 -1.94 5.96
CA GLN A 22 -1.79 -0.58 6.05
C GLN A 22 -2.57 -0.19 4.78
N VAL A 23 -2.13 -0.63 3.59
CA VAL A 23 -2.89 -0.47 2.33
C VAL A 23 -4.24 -1.16 2.44
N ASP A 24 -4.27 -2.41 2.89
CA ASP A 24 -5.52 -3.17 3.04
C ASP A 24 -6.51 -2.47 3.96
N LYS A 25 -6.04 -2.03 5.13
CA LYS A 25 -6.86 -1.29 6.08
C LYS A 25 -7.43 -0.02 5.45
N SER A 26 -6.57 0.81 4.85
CA SER A 26 -6.98 2.09 4.29
C SER A 26 -7.95 1.94 3.11
N LEU A 27 -7.75 0.96 2.22
CA LEU A 27 -8.64 0.76 1.07
C LEU A 27 -10.01 0.21 1.47
N LEU A 28 -10.05 -0.73 2.43
CA LEU A 28 -11.32 -1.30 2.91
C LEU A 28 -12.19 -0.28 3.67
N GLU A 29 -11.58 0.71 4.34
CA GLU A 29 -12.31 1.80 5.01
C GLU A 29 -13.04 2.75 4.03
N LEU A 30 -12.64 2.81 2.76
CA LEU A 30 -13.24 3.72 1.76
C LEU A 30 -14.58 3.25 1.21
N GLY A 31 -14.98 2.00 1.42
CA GLY A 31 -16.22 1.42 0.90
C GLY A 31 -16.30 1.26 -0.63
N ARG A 32 -15.27 1.67 -1.38
CA ARG A 32 -15.14 1.50 -2.84
C ARG A 32 -14.36 0.23 -3.23
N TYR A 33 -13.66 -0.39 -2.28
CA TYR A 33 -12.86 -1.59 -2.47
C TYR A 33 -13.35 -2.71 -1.56
N LYS A 34 -13.08 -3.95 -1.97
CA LYS A 34 -13.45 -5.16 -1.21
C LYS A 34 -12.29 -6.17 -1.20
N ARG A 35 -12.39 -7.13 -0.29
CA ARG A 35 -11.44 -8.24 -0.25
C ARG A 35 -11.40 -9.00 -1.57
N GLY A 36 -10.20 -9.41 -1.99
CA GLY A 36 -9.95 -10.10 -3.26
C GLY A 36 -9.74 -9.18 -4.47
N ASP A 37 -9.98 -7.87 -4.34
CA ASP A 37 -9.64 -6.91 -5.40
C ASP A 37 -8.12 -6.88 -5.59
N LEU A 38 -7.68 -6.86 -6.86
CA LEU A 38 -6.27 -6.89 -7.24
C LEU A 38 -5.70 -5.47 -7.26
N VAL A 39 -4.58 -5.27 -6.58
CA VAL A 39 -3.84 -4.00 -6.54
C VAL A 39 -2.36 -4.21 -6.82
N VAL A 40 -1.71 -3.16 -7.33
CA VAL A 40 -0.24 -3.12 -7.47
C VAL A 40 0.30 -2.11 -6.48
N ILE A 41 1.19 -2.57 -5.61
CA ILE A 41 1.83 -1.77 -4.57
C ILE A 41 3.26 -1.49 -5.02
N VAL A 42 3.64 -0.21 -5.05
CA VAL A 42 5.01 0.24 -5.28
C VAL A 42 5.54 0.82 -3.97
N ALA A 43 6.64 0.28 -3.47
CA ALA A 43 7.20 0.65 -2.17
C ALA A 43 8.75 0.66 -2.16
N GLY A 44 9.34 1.03 -1.03
CA GLY A 44 10.78 1.04 -0.81
C GLY A 44 11.17 0.42 0.54
N ALA A 45 12.24 -0.39 0.53
CA ALA A 45 12.88 -0.93 1.73
C ALA A 45 14.36 -0.48 1.77
N PRO A 46 14.83 0.19 2.84
CA PRO A 46 14.11 0.49 4.08
C PRO A 46 13.00 1.57 3.91
N PRO A 47 11.90 1.47 4.68
CA PRO A 47 10.82 2.48 4.68
C PRO A 47 11.33 3.87 5.10
N GLY A 48 10.60 4.92 4.69
CA GLY A 48 10.87 6.29 5.12
C GLY A 48 12.11 6.95 4.49
N THR A 49 12.80 6.28 3.56
CA THR A 49 13.96 6.83 2.86
C THR A 49 13.56 7.40 1.49
N VAL A 50 13.75 8.70 1.29
CA VAL A 50 13.46 9.34 -0.01
C VAL A 50 14.35 8.73 -1.09
N GLY A 51 13.76 8.32 -2.21
CA GLY A 51 14.49 7.71 -3.34
C GLY A 51 14.80 6.22 -3.18
N SER A 52 14.30 5.53 -2.14
CA SER A 52 14.54 4.09 -1.93
C SER A 52 13.51 3.16 -2.59
N THR A 53 12.64 3.67 -3.46
CA THR A 53 11.62 2.86 -4.15
C THR A 53 12.27 1.73 -4.95
N ASN A 54 12.06 0.49 -4.52
CA ASN A 54 12.74 -0.69 -5.07
C ASN A 54 11.87 -1.96 -5.09
N LEU A 55 10.58 -1.86 -4.77
CA LEU A 55 9.69 -3.01 -4.65
C LEU A 55 8.39 -2.77 -5.42
N ILE A 56 7.98 -3.79 -6.18
CA ILE A 56 6.66 -3.90 -6.81
C ILE A 56 6.04 -5.20 -6.31
N HIS A 57 4.80 -5.12 -5.81
CA HIS A 57 4.08 -6.27 -5.29
C HIS A 57 2.65 -6.29 -5.83
N VAL A 58 2.23 -7.45 -6.32
CA VAL A 58 0.88 -7.69 -6.83
C VAL A 58 0.11 -8.38 -5.71
N HIS A 59 -0.92 -7.73 -5.21
CA HIS A 59 -1.61 -8.13 -3.98
C HIS A 59 -3.11 -8.22 -4.17
N ARG A 60 -3.74 -9.20 -3.53
CA ARG A 60 -5.19 -9.26 -3.37
C ARG A 60 -5.56 -8.77 -1.98
N ILE A 61 -6.40 -7.74 -1.91
CA ILE A 61 -6.74 -7.09 -0.64
C ILE A 61 -7.27 -8.13 0.37
N GLY A 62 -6.62 -8.22 1.53
CA GLY A 62 -7.00 -9.11 2.63
C GLY A 62 -6.63 -10.58 2.46
N GLU A 63 -5.87 -10.96 1.43
CA GLU A 63 -5.25 -12.28 1.30
C GLU A 63 -3.83 -12.27 1.89
N ASP A 64 -3.32 -13.44 2.31
CA ASP A 64 -2.00 -13.57 2.94
C ASP A 64 -0.96 -13.97 1.87
N ASP A 65 -0.91 -13.16 0.80
CA ASP A 65 -0.05 -13.35 -0.38
C ASP A 65 1.36 -12.75 -0.20
N VAL A 66 1.74 -12.49 1.06
CA VAL A 66 2.97 -11.76 1.45
C VAL A 66 4.21 -12.64 1.36
#